data_AF-A0A0J8WSM3-F1
#
_entry.id   AF-A0A0J8WSM3-F1
#
_cell.length_a   1.000
_cell.length_b   1.000
_cell.length_c   1.000
_cell.angle_alpha   90.00
_cell.angle_beta   90.00
_cell.angle_gamma   90.00
#
_symmetry.space_group_name_H-M   'P 1'
#
loop_
_entity.id
_entity.type
_entity.pdbx_description
1 polymer ?
#
loop_
_entity_poly.entity_id
_entity_poly.type
_entity_poly.pdbx_seq_one_letter_code
_entity_poly.pdbx_strand_id
1 'polypeptide(L)'
;MILTIDSKHGQLSYPAAKFKTWQDNLRAITLGLNGLRRLDRYGITPGSEQYTGWKQLPAGGSEEITFDGLREAENLLRRIADMPDAPLPKVFRAAQVKTHPDRTGDSAESRARWDSVEAAGTILRRAGQLS
;
A
#
# COMPACT_ATOMS: atom_id res chain seq x y z
N MET A 1 -22.24 11.74 -4.12
CA MET A 1 -22.05 11.71 -5.59
C MET A 1 -20.57 11.76 -5.91
N ILE A 2 -20.09 10.88 -6.78
CA ILE A 2 -18.72 10.85 -7.29
C ILE A 2 -18.79 11.16 -8.79
N LEU A 3 -17.93 12.06 -9.27
CA LEU A 3 -17.75 12.32 -10.69
C LEU A 3 -16.55 11.50 -11.18
N THR A 4 -16.80 10.62 -12.14
CA THR A 4 -15.77 9.79 -12.76
C THR A 4 -15.54 10.25 -14.19
N ILE A 5 -14.28 10.45 -14.57
CA ILE A 5 -13.87 10.92 -15.90
C ILE A 5 -12.82 9.96 -16.44
N ASP A 6 -13.03 9.48 -17.67
CA ASP A 6 -12.00 8.72 -18.38
C ASP A 6 -11.01 9.69 -19.04
N SER A 7 -9.71 9.40 -18.90
CA SER A 7 -8.64 10.29 -19.36
C SER A 7 -7.46 9.49 -19.89
N LYS A 8 -6.60 10.15 -20.67
CA LYS A 8 -5.33 9.57 -21.15
C LYS A 8 -4.37 9.15 -20.03
N HIS A 9 -4.64 9.55 -18.77
CA HIS A 9 -3.85 9.20 -17.59
C HIS A 9 -4.53 8.13 -16.73
N GLY A 10 -5.57 7.47 -17.24
CA GLY A 10 -6.41 6.54 -16.50
C GLY A 10 -7.68 7.20 -15.95
N GLN A 11 -8.47 6.41 -15.25
CA GLN A 11 -9.74 6.83 -14.67
C GLN A 11 -9.51 7.79 -13.49
N LEU A 12 -10.13 8.97 -13.55
CA LEU A 12 -10.07 9.98 -12.49
C LEU A 12 -11.41 10.09 -11.78
N SER A 13 -11.40 10.09 -10.45
CA SER A 13 -12.60 10.17 -9.61
C SER A 13 -12.50 11.35 -8.65
N TYR A 14 -13.53 12.19 -8.62
CA TYR A 14 -13.61 13.37 -7.76
C TYR A 14 -14.88 13.36 -6.90
N PRO A 15 -14.79 13.73 -5.60
CA PRO A 15 -15.96 13.98 -4.78
C PRO A 15 -16.77 15.15 -5.36
N ALA A 16 -18.07 14.93 -5.60
CA ALA A 16 -18.96 15.91 -6.25
C ALA A 16 -20.29 16.07 -5.50
N ALA A 17 -20.27 15.98 -4.16
CA ALA A 17 -21.49 16.01 -3.34
C ALA A 17 -21.71 17.34 -2.60
N LYS A 18 -20.86 18.34 -2.81
CA LYS A 18 -20.83 19.56 -1.97
C LYS A 18 -21.89 20.58 -2.39
N PHE A 19 -22.08 20.78 -3.68
CA PHE A 19 -23.01 21.78 -4.22
C PHE A 19 -24.30 21.13 -4.72
N LYS A 20 -25.36 21.95 -4.81
CA LYS A 20 -26.71 21.49 -5.21
C LYS A 20 -26.77 21.05 -6.68
N THR A 21 -26.03 21.72 -7.55
CA THR A 21 -26.02 21.40 -8.98
C THR A 21 -24.73 20.67 -9.35
N TRP A 22 -24.80 19.78 -10.34
CA TRP A 22 -23.61 19.07 -10.81
C TRP A 22 -22.63 20.02 -11.50
N GLN A 23 -23.12 21.10 -12.13
CA GLN A 23 -22.30 22.13 -12.76
C GLN A 23 -21.46 22.90 -11.72
N ASP A 24 -22.04 23.23 -10.56
CA ASP A 24 -21.31 23.90 -9.49
C ASP A 24 -20.20 23.00 -8.92
N ASN A 25 -20.48 21.70 -8.78
CA ASN A 25 -19.47 20.73 -8.37
C ASN A 25 -18.35 20.62 -9.42
N LEU A 26 -18.68 20.55 -10.71
CA LEU A 26 -17.70 20.52 -11.80
C LEU A 26 -16.85 21.80 -11.84
N ARG A 27 -17.48 22.97 -11.66
CA ARG A 27 -16.79 24.26 -11.55
C ARG A 27 -15.83 24.29 -10.35
N ALA A 28 -16.26 23.78 -9.20
CA ALA A 28 -15.42 23.73 -8.02
C ALA A 28 -14.18 22.83 -8.22
N ILE A 29 -14.36 21.66 -8.85
CA ILE A 29 -13.25 20.75 -9.19
C ILE A 29 -12.26 21.44 -10.13
N THR A 30 -12.74 22.09 -11.21
CA THR A 30 -11.85 22.78 -12.16
C THR A 30 -11.11 23.96 -11.52
N LEU A 31 -11.77 24.72 -10.62
CA LEU A 31 -11.10 25.77 -9.83
C LEU A 31 -9.99 25.19 -8.93
N GLY A 32 -10.25 24.06 -8.27
CA GLY A 32 -9.26 23.35 -7.46
C GLY A 32 -8.04 22.92 -8.27
N LEU A 33 -8.25 22.29 -9.44
CA LEU A 33 -7.18 21.88 -10.35
C LEU A 33 -6.33 23.06 -10.85
N ASN A 34 -6.97 24.20 -11.14
CA ASN A 34 -6.26 25.42 -11.51
C ASN A 34 -5.45 26.00 -10.33
N GLY A 35 -5.96 25.89 -9.11
CA GLY A 35 -5.23 26.22 -7.89
C GLY A 35 -3.96 25.38 -7.74
N LEU A 36 -4.07 24.05 -7.91
CA LEU A 36 -2.92 23.15 -7.87
C LEU A 36 -1.85 23.51 -8.91
N ARG A 37 -2.25 23.84 -10.13
CA ARG A 37 -1.31 24.32 -11.16
C ARG A 37 -0.60 25.62 -10.80
N ARG A 38 -1.23 26.50 -10.03
CA ARG A 38 -0.59 27.73 -9.53
C ARG A 38 0.42 27.42 -8.44
N LEU A 39 0.09 26.52 -7.52
CA LEU A 39 1.02 26.09 -6.48
C LEU A 39 2.28 25.46 -7.08
N ASP A 40 2.10 24.58 -8.08
CA ASP A 40 3.19 23.97 -8.84
C ASP A 40 4.03 25.02 -9.58
N ARG A 41 3.38 25.94 -10.31
CA ARG A 41 4.06 27.05 -11.01
C ARG A 41 4.93 27.91 -10.10
N TYR A 42 4.47 28.17 -8.88
CA TYR A 42 5.21 29.00 -7.92
C TYR A 42 6.18 28.20 -7.05
N GLY A 43 6.30 26.88 -7.26
CA GLY A 43 7.20 26.03 -6.48
C GLY A 43 6.85 25.98 -4.99
N ILE A 44 5.61 26.32 -4.61
CA ILE A 44 5.16 26.34 -3.21
C ILE A 44 5.06 24.92 -2.66
N THR A 45 4.89 23.92 -3.54
CA THR A 45 4.85 22.50 -3.16
C THR A 45 5.71 21.69 -4.12
N PRO A 46 7.05 21.69 -3.96
CA PRO A 46 7.92 20.86 -4.77
C PRO A 46 7.55 19.39 -4.57
N GLY A 47 7.29 18.64 -5.64
CA GLY A 47 7.24 17.17 -5.55
C GLY A 47 5.91 16.52 -5.18
N SER A 48 4.76 17.19 -5.32
CA SER A 48 3.44 16.55 -5.09
C SER A 48 3.27 16.02 -3.66
N GLU A 49 3.91 16.63 -2.66
CA GLU A 49 3.82 16.19 -1.25
C GLU A 49 2.37 16.18 -0.73
N GLN A 50 1.49 17.01 -1.28
CA GLN A 50 0.06 16.99 -0.96
C GLN A 50 -0.62 15.65 -1.30
N TYR A 51 -0.11 14.91 -2.30
CA TYR A 51 -0.58 13.57 -2.66
C TYR A 51 0.11 12.44 -1.90
N THR A 52 1.28 12.68 -1.29
CA THR A 52 1.94 11.66 -0.48
C THR A 52 1.13 11.30 0.76
N GLY A 53 0.46 12.28 1.38
CA GLY A 53 -0.45 12.04 2.50
C GLY A 53 -1.69 11.21 2.14
N TRP A 54 -2.12 11.20 0.88
CA TRP A 54 -3.29 10.44 0.41
C TRP A 54 -2.92 9.02 -0.04
N LYS A 55 -1.63 8.78 -0.28
CA LYS A 55 -1.06 7.46 -0.60
C LYS A 55 -0.77 6.64 0.66
N GLN A 56 -0.88 7.24 1.86
CA GLN A 56 -0.66 6.59 3.16
C GLN A 56 -1.96 6.28 3.90
N LEU A 57 -2.93 5.66 3.21
CA LEU A 57 -3.91 4.86 3.93
C LEU A 57 -3.54 3.40 3.71
N PRO A 58 -3.03 2.67 4.72
CA PRO A 58 -3.03 1.21 4.64
C PRO A 58 -4.48 0.78 4.37
N ALA A 59 -4.66 -0.18 3.46
CA ALA A 59 -5.97 -0.78 3.26
C ALA A 59 -6.47 -1.32 4.61
N GLY A 60 -7.59 -0.76 5.10
CA GLY A 60 -8.21 -1.23 6.33
C GLY A 60 -8.60 -2.70 6.16
N GLY A 61 -7.97 -3.59 6.93
CA GLY A 61 -8.31 -5.01 6.91
C GLY A 61 -7.20 -5.99 7.29
N SER A 62 -5.99 -5.57 7.65
CA SER A 62 -5.06 -6.50 8.31
C SER A 62 -5.42 -6.54 9.80
N GLU A 63 -6.06 -7.63 10.24
CA GLU A 63 -5.88 -8.08 11.63
C GLU A 63 -4.37 -8.00 11.91
N GLU A 64 -3.96 -7.29 12.97
CA GLU A 64 -2.55 -7.24 13.35
C GLU A 64 -2.09 -8.68 13.56
N ILE A 65 -1.33 -9.22 12.59
CA ILE A 65 -0.77 -10.57 12.72
C ILE A 65 0.30 -10.47 13.80
N THR A 66 -0.11 -10.74 15.04
CA THR A 66 0.76 -10.79 16.20
C THR A 66 1.39 -12.17 16.27
N PHE A 67 2.71 -12.20 16.43
CA PHE A 67 3.45 -13.42 16.75
C PHE A 67 3.80 -13.39 18.24
N ASP A 68 3.66 -14.52 18.93
CA ASP A 68 3.95 -14.65 20.36
C ASP A 68 5.46 -14.64 20.65
N GLY A 69 6.30 -14.75 19.61
CA GLY A 69 7.74 -14.58 19.74
C GLY A 69 8.55 -14.75 18.45
N LEU A 70 9.84 -14.45 18.53
CA LEU A 70 10.78 -14.50 17.40
C LEU A 70 10.87 -15.87 16.73
N ARG A 71 10.81 -16.94 17.54
CA ARG A 71 10.90 -18.32 17.07
C ARG A 71 9.69 -18.73 16.24
N GLU A 72 8.50 -18.18 16.53
CA GLU A 72 7.29 -18.44 15.77
C GLU A 72 7.36 -17.77 14.39
N ALA A 73 7.77 -16.50 14.36
CA ALA A 73 8.00 -15.75 13.12
C ALA A 73 9.03 -16.44 12.21
N GLU A 74 10.15 -16.92 12.78
CA GLU A 74 11.15 -17.67 12.03
C GLU A 74 10.61 -19.01 11.49
N ASN A 75 9.90 -19.78 12.31
CA ASN A 75 9.33 -21.07 11.90
C ASN A 75 8.31 -20.92 10.77
N LEU A 76 7.50 -19.84 10.79
CA LEU A 76 6.58 -19.52 9.71
C LEU A 76 7.34 -19.30 8.40
N LEU A 77 8.38 -18.44 8.42
CA LEU A 77 9.19 -18.15 7.24
C LEU A 77 9.86 -19.41 6.67
N ARG A 78 10.41 -20.27 7.54
CA ARG A 78 11.05 -21.54 7.13
C ARG A 78 10.05 -22.50 6.50
N ARG A 79 8.82 -22.58 7.03
CA ARG A 79 7.74 -23.41 6.48
C ARG A 79 7.29 -22.92 5.11
N ILE A 80 7.12 -21.62 4.92
CA ILE A 80 6.71 -21.03 3.64
C ILE A 80 7.82 -21.19 2.60
N ALA A 81 9.06 -20.87 2.99
CA ALA A 81 10.23 -20.99 2.12
C ALA A 81 10.56 -22.45 1.77
N ASP A 82 10.15 -23.42 2.59
CA ASP A 82 10.57 -24.82 2.53
C ASP A 82 12.10 -24.96 2.67
N MET A 83 12.67 -24.22 3.63
CA MET A 83 14.12 -24.11 3.84
C MET A 83 14.45 -24.15 5.34
N PRO A 84 14.51 -25.34 5.96
CA PRO A 84 14.66 -25.49 7.41
C PRO A 84 16.02 -24.99 7.92
N ASP A 85 17.11 -25.17 7.16
CA ASP A 85 18.48 -24.89 7.63
C ASP A 85 19.17 -23.70 6.95
N ALA A 86 18.45 -22.98 6.08
CA ALA A 86 19.05 -21.88 5.34
C ALA A 86 19.23 -20.62 6.21
N PRO A 87 20.18 -19.73 5.86
CA PRO A 87 20.32 -18.44 6.52
C PRO A 87 19.03 -17.62 6.44
N LEU A 88 18.63 -17.00 7.56
CA LEU A 88 17.36 -16.30 7.70
C LEU A 88 17.08 -15.24 6.60
N PRO A 89 18.07 -14.44 6.14
CA PRO A 89 17.85 -13.52 5.03
C PRO A 89 17.47 -14.21 3.71
N LYS A 90 18.02 -15.40 3.47
CA LYS A 90 17.69 -16.22 2.28
C LYS A 90 16.30 -16.81 2.40
N VAL A 91 15.94 -17.31 3.59
CA VAL A 91 14.61 -17.83 3.91
C VAL A 91 13.55 -16.74 3.71
N PHE A 92 13.79 -15.54 4.24
CA PHE A 92 12.86 -14.41 4.13
C PHE A 92 12.60 -14.02 2.67
N ARG A 93 13.66 -13.87 1.85
CA ARG A 93 13.51 -13.58 0.42
C ARG A 93 12.77 -14.69 -0.32
N ALA A 94 13.06 -15.95 -0.01
CA ALA A 94 12.37 -17.09 -0.63
C ALA A 94 10.88 -17.13 -0.26
N ALA A 95 10.54 -16.79 0.99
CA ALA A 95 9.16 -16.69 1.46
C ALA A 95 8.41 -15.57 0.71
N GLN A 96 8.98 -14.36 0.63
CA GLN A 96 8.42 -13.24 -0.15
C GLN A 96 8.17 -13.64 -1.60
N VAL A 97 9.15 -14.26 -2.25
CA VAL A 97 9.06 -14.68 -3.65
C VAL A 97 7.97 -15.73 -3.88
N LYS A 98 7.66 -16.58 -2.88
CA LYS A 98 6.58 -17.57 -2.95
C LYS A 98 5.20 -16.99 -2.69
N THR A 99 5.08 -15.99 -1.82
CA THR A 99 3.80 -15.39 -1.42
C THR A 99 3.46 -14.10 -2.17
N HIS A 100 4.34 -13.66 -3.09
CA HIS A 100 4.15 -12.40 -3.81
C HIS A 100 2.83 -12.39 -4.60
N PRO A 101 2.00 -11.33 -4.47
CA PRO A 101 0.70 -11.24 -5.13
C PRO A 101 0.78 -11.39 -6.65
N ASP A 102 1.85 -10.89 -7.29
CA ASP A 102 2.09 -11.08 -8.74
C ASP A 102 2.20 -12.56 -9.16
N ARG A 103 2.53 -13.48 -8.25
CA ARG A 103 2.71 -14.91 -8.54
C ARG A 103 1.54 -15.76 -8.06
N THR A 104 0.94 -15.41 -6.93
CA THR A 104 -0.17 -16.17 -6.32
C THR A 104 -1.56 -15.60 -6.66
N GLY A 105 -1.61 -14.53 -7.45
CA GLY A 105 -2.85 -13.86 -7.83
C GLY A 105 -3.43 -13.01 -6.69
N ASP A 106 -4.50 -12.31 -7.00
CA ASP A 106 -5.07 -11.25 -6.16
C ASP A 106 -6.24 -11.73 -5.27
N SER A 107 -6.10 -12.89 -4.64
CA SER A 107 -7.10 -13.41 -3.71
C SER A 107 -6.85 -12.89 -2.28
N ALA A 108 -7.90 -12.85 -1.45
CA ALA A 108 -7.78 -12.49 -0.04
C ALA A 108 -6.80 -13.40 0.72
N GLU A 109 -6.78 -14.70 0.39
CA GLU A 109 -5.85 -15.67 0.98
C GLU A 109 -4.39 -15.42 0.57
N SER A 110 -4.16 -15.05 -0.69
CA SER A 110 -2.81 -14.71 -1.19
C SER A 110 -2.27 -13.45 -0.51
N ARG A 111 -3.12 -12.43 -0.33
CA ARG A 111 -2.77 -11.21 0.41
C ARG A 111 -2.47 -11.49 1.88
N ALA A 112 -3.33 -12.28 2.56
CA ALA A 112 -3.09 -12.66 3.95
C ALA A 112 -1.76 -13.43 4.14
N ARG A 113 -1.41 -14.31 3.19
CA ARG A 113 -0.10 -14.98 3.20
C ARG A 113 1.06 -14.01 3.02
N TRP A 114 0.94 -13.05 2.12
CA TRP A 114 1.94 -11.98 1.95
C TRP A 114 2.10 -11.15 3.23
N ASP A 115 0.99 -10.70 3.82
CA ASP A 115 0.97 -9.89 5.03
C ASP A 115 1.62 -10.61 6.22
N SER A 116 1.39 -11.94 6.35
CA SER A 116 2.03 -12.75 7.39
C SER A 116 3.55 -12.83 7.26
N VAL A 117 4.07 -12.84 6.03
CA VAL A 117 5.52 -12.84 5.75
C VAL A 117 6.14 -11.48 6.11
N GLU A 118 5.48 -10.38 5.73
CA GLU A 118 5.96 -9.02 6.06
C GLU A 118 5.90 -8.71 7.55
N ALA A 119 4.84 -9.18 8.24
CA ALA A 119 4.73 -9.07 9.69
C ALA A 119 5.86 -9.84 10.41
N ALA A 120 6.14 -11.08 10.01
CA ALA A 120 7.26 -11.87 10.53
C ALA A 120 8.63 -11.17 10.28
N GLY A 121 8.83 -10.65 9.07
CA GLY A 121 10.05 -9.91 8.72
C GLY A 121 10.23 -8.65 9.57
N THR A 122 9.15 -7.93 9.89
CA THR A 122 9.19 -6.73 10.72
C THR A 122 9.66 -7.03 12.15
N ILE A 123 9.14 -8.09 12.77
CA ILE A 123 9.54 -8.51 14.11
C ILE A 123 11.01 -8.93 14.14
N LEU A 124 11.45 -9.69 13.15
CA LEU A 124 12.84 -10.18 13.06
C LEU A 124 13.85 -9.06 12.78
N ARG A 125 13.48 -8.03 11.99
CA ARG A 125 14.30 -6.81 11.82
C ARG A 125 14.40 -6.00 13.11
N ARG A 126 13.30 -5.83 13.84
CA ARG A 126 13.30 -5.15 15.16
C ARG A 126 14.23 -5.84 16.17
N ALA A 127 14.35 -7.16 16.08
CA ALA A 127 15.25 -7.95 16.92
C ALA A 127 16.69 -8.06 16.37
N GLY A 128 17.01 -7.42 15.24
CA GLY A 128 18.34 -7.46 14.62
C GLY A 128 18.74 -8.80 13.98
N GLN A 129 17.78 -9.72 13.77
CA GLN A 129 18.01 -11.02 13.13
C GLN A 129 18.01 -10.94 11.59
N LEU A 130 17.45 -9.85 11.05
CA LEU A 130 17.46 -9.51 9.63
C LEU A 130 18.04 -8.10 9.47
N SER A 131 18.96 -7.93 8.51
CA SER A 131 19.51 -6.62 8.11
C SER A 131 18.61 -5.94 7.09
#